data_AF-A0A8S0VM85-F1
#
_entry.id   AF-A0A8S0VM85-F1
#
_cell.length_a   1.000
_cell.length_b   1.000
_cell.length_c   1.000
_cell.angle_alpha   90.00
_cell.angle_beta   90.00
_cell.angle_gamma   90.00
#
_symmetry.space_group_name_H-M   'P 1'
#
loop_
_entity.id
_entity.type
_entity.pdbx_description
1 polymer ?
#
loop_
_entity_poly.entity_id
_entity_poly.type
_entity_poly.pdbx_seq_one_letter_code
_entity_poly.pdbx_strand_id
1 'polypeptide(L)'
;MDAVSDLLPACAKAMGAQFAPIFSQLFAPLMKFAKASSPPQDRTMVVATLAEVAQHMGAPIAGYVDAVMNIVLKELGSSDSTNRRNAAFCVGELCKNGGNSALRYYDDALRGLYPLFGESEPDNAVRDNAA
;
A
#
# COMPACT_ATOMS: atom_id res chain seq x y z
N MET A 1 -6.96 9.88 -12.09
CA MET A 1 -6.36 8.86 -11.21
C MET A 1 -6.45 7.49 -11.86
N ASP A 2 -7.61 7.13 -12.40
CA ASP A 2 -7.92 5.80 -12.99
C ASP A 2 -6.83 5.24 -13.94
N ALA A 3 -6.43 6.01 -14.95
CA ALA A 3 -5.38 5.55 -15.89
C ALA A 3 -4.01 5.34 -15.22
N VAL A 4 -3.68 6.08 -14.16
CA VAL A 4 -2.40 5.94 -13.44
C VAL A 4 -2.46 4.70 -12.55
N SER A 5 -3.60 4.47 -11.89
CA SER A 5 -3.79 3.31 -11.03
C SER A 5 -3.85 1.98 -11.78
N ASP A 6 -4.20 1.99 -13.07
CA ASP A 6 -4.13 0.79 -13.91
C ASP A 6 -2.73 0.58 -14.49
N LEU A 7 -2.05 1.67 -14.87
CA LEU A 7 -0.78 1.59 -15.60
C LEU A 7 0.40 1.20 -14.71
N LEU A 8 0.56 1.80 -13.53
CA LEU A 8 1.74 1.53 -12.69
C LEU A 8 1.80 0.06 -12.22
N PRO A 9 0.70 -0.54 -11.72
CA PRO A 9 0.68 -1.96 -11.37
C PRO A 9 0.95 -2.86 -12.57
N ALA A 10 0.37 -2.56 -13.73
CA ALA A 10 0.60 -3.34 -14.95
C ALA A 10 2.08 -3.30 -15.39
N CYS A 11 2.72 -2.13 -15.33
CA CYS A 11 4.16 -2.01 -15.60
C CYS A 11 4.99 -2.79 -14.57
N ALA A 12 4.68 -2.68 -13.29
CA ALA A 12 5.37 -3.43 -12.24
C ALA A 12 5.21 -4.95 -12.45
N LYS A 13 4.01 -5.41 -12.83
CA LYS A 13 3.74 -6.82 -13.14
C LYS A 13 4.51 -7.32 -14.34
N ALA A 14 4.63 -6.51 -15.39
CA ALA A 14 5.32 -6.89 -16.62
C ALA A 14 6.85 -6.86 -16.49
N MET A 15 7.39 -5.91 -15.71
CA MET A 15 8.84 -5.64 -15.64
C MET A 15 9.51 -6.13 -14.35
N GLY A 16 8.72 -6.41 -13.30
CA GLY A 16 9.23 -6.73 -11.98
C GLY A 16 10.16 -5.63 -11.44
N ALA A 17 11.30 -6.05 -10.89
CA ALA A 17 12.31 -5.14 -10.35
C ALA A 17 12.88 -4.13 -11.36
N GLN A 18 12.83 -4.43 -12.67
CA GLN A 18 13.31 -3.52 -13.72
C GLN A 18 12.42 -2.27 -13.88
N PHE A 19 11.25 -2.25 -13.25
CA PHE A 19 10.40 -1.06 -13.20
C PHE A 19 10.97 0.06 -12.32
N ALA A 20 11.88 -0.25 -11.39
CA ALA A 20 12.33 0.70 -10.37
C ALA A 20 12.84 2.05 -10.88
N PRO A 21 13.64 2.15 -11.98
CA PRO A 21 14.09 3.43 -12.52
C PRO A 21 12.96 4.30 -13.10
N ILE A 22 11.85 3.67 -13.51
CA ILE A 22 10.66 4.37 -14.00
C ILE A 22 9.81 4.80 -12.81
N PHE A 23 9.56 3.87 -11.87
CA PHE A 23 8.77 4.15 -10.67
C PHE A 23 9.33 5.32 -9.85
N SER A 24 10.66 5.45 -9.74
CA SER A 24 11.30 6.55 -8.99
C SER A 24 10.91 7.94 -9.51
N GLN A 25 10.70 8.08 -10.83
CA GLN A 25 10.29 9.32 -11.47
C GLN A 25 8.79 9.60 -11.26
N LEU A 26 8.00 8.55 -11.10
CA LEU A 26 6.53 8.61 -10.99
C LEU A 26 6.06 8.64 -9.53
N PHE A 27 6.91 8.26 -8.57
CA PHE A 27 6.58 8.20 -7.15
C PHE A 27 6.14 9.56 -6.59
N ALA A 28 6.97 10.61 -6.75
CA ALA A 28 6.64 11.92 -6.21
C ALA A 28 5.34 12.52 -6.82
N PRO A 29 5.09 12.42 -8.14
CA PRO A 29 3.78 12.74 -8.73
C PRO A 29 2.62 11.93 -8.14
N LEU A 30 2.77 10.60 -7.98
CA LEU A 30 1.74 9.73 -7.38
C LEU A 30 1.39 10.17 -5.96
N MET A 31 2.40 10.49 -5.14
CA MET A 31 2.20 10.90 -3.75
C MET A 31 1.44 12.22 -3.59
N LYS A 32 1.29 13.04 -4.64
CA LYS A 32 0.42 14.23 -4.58
C LYS A 32 -1.06 13.86 -4.37
N PHE A 33 -1.47 12.68 -4.82
CA PHE A 33 -2.84 12.18 -4.68
C PHE A 33 -3.10 11.49 -3.32
N ALA A 34 -2.05 11.17 -2.55
CA ALA A 34 -2.16 10.59 -1.21
C ALA A 34 -2.34 11.63 -0.09
N LYS A 35 -2.32 12.94 -0.41
CA LYS A 35 -2.45 14.00 0.60
C LYS A 35 -3.85 14.01 1.22
N ALA A 36 -3.94 14.40 2.49
CA ALA A 36 -5.23 14.54 3.18
C ALA A 36 -6.20 15.51 2.49
N SER A 37 -5.67 16.50 1.74
CA SER A 37 -6.46 17.44 0.94
C SER A 37 -7.03 16.84 -0.35
N SER A 38 -6.58 15.66 -0.77
CA SER A 38 -7.05 14.99 -1.98
C SER A 38 -8.38 14.29 -1.73
N PRO A 39 -9.22 14.11 -2.76
CA PRO A 39 -10.46 13.33 -2.67
C PRO A 39 -10.23 11.96 -2.01
N PRO A 40 -11.15 11.46 -1.17
CA PRO A 40 -11.02 10.15 -0.54
C PRO A 40 -10.75 9.02 -1.53
N GLN A 41 -11.48 9.00 -2.65
CA GLN A 41 -11.29 8.01 -3.70
C GLN A 41 -9.87 8.02 -4.26
N ASP A 42 -9.28 9.21 -4.48
CA ASP A 42 -7.90 9.31 -5.00
C ASP A 42 -6.91 8.69 -4.02
N ARG A 43 -7.08 8.92 -2.71
CA ARG A 43 -6.24 8.29 -1.69
C ARG A 43 -6.39 6.77 -1.72
N THR A 44 -7.62 6.27 -1.80
CA THR A 44 -7.91 4.83 -1.92
C THR A 44 -7.23 4.22 -3.15
N MET A 45 -7.27 4.90 -4.28
CA MET A 45 -6.60 4.46 -5.51
C MET A 45 -5.08 4.46 -5.36
N VAL A 46 -4.48 5.47 -4.72
CA VAL A 46 -3.03 5.47 -4.47
C VAL A 46 -2.61 4.29 -3.59
N VAL A 47 -3.34 3.99 -2.52
CA VAL A 47 -3.02 2.85 -1.64
C VAL A 47 -3.10 1.53 -2.41
N ALA A 48 -4.14 1.33 -3.22
CA ALA A 48 -4.26 0.15 -4.09
C ALA A 48 -3.06 0.04 -5.06
N THR A 49 -2.75 1.12 -5.76
CA THR A 49 -1.62 1.18 -6.69
C THR A 49 -0.28 0.86 -6.03
N LEU A 50 -0.02 1.41 -4.84
CA LEU A 50 1.22 1.15 -4.10
C LEU A 50 1.31 -0.30 -3.63
N ALA A 51 0.19 -0.92 -3.24
CA ALA A 51 0.16 -2.32 -2.85
C ALA A 51 0.55 -3.24 -4.01
N GLU A 52 -0.03 -3.06 -5.19
CA GLU A 52 0.28 -3.87 -6.36
C GLU A 52 1.69 -3.61 -6.91
N VAL A 53 2.14 -2.35 -6.88
CA VAL A 53 3.54 -2.03 -7.24
C VAL A 53 4.50 -2.70 -6.25
N ALA A 54 4.22 -2.67 -4.93
CA ALA A 54 5.04 -3.37 -3.94
C ALA A 54 5.08 -4.88 -4.21
N GLN A 55 3.92 -5.49 -4.49
CA GLN A 55 3.79 -6.91 -4.80
C GLN A 55 4.61 -7.32 -6.03
N HIS A 56 4.53 -6.54 -7.10
CA HIS A 56 5.07 -6.93 -8.40
C HIS A 56 6.50 -6.45 -8.63
N MET A 57 6.84 -5.24 -8.17
CA MET A 57 8.21 -4.71 -8.28
C MET A 57 9.16 -5.45 -7.34
N GLY A 58 8.67 -5.92 -6.18
CA GLY A 58 9.46 -6.67 -5.21
C GLY A 58 10.50 -5.82 -4.48
N ALA A 59 11.70 -6.38 -4.26
CA ALA A 59 12.75 -5.82 -3.41
C ALA A 59 13.07 -4.32 -3.58
N PRO A 60 13.04 -3.70 -4.78
CA PRO A 60 13.24 -2.26 -4.92
C PRO A 60 12.25 -1.38 -4.15
N ILE A 61 11.10 -1.92 -3.71
CA ILE A 61 10.14 -1.18 -2.88
C ILE A 61 10.75 -0.76 -1.52
N ALA A 62 11.82 -1.43 -1.07
CA ALA A 62 12.53 -1.12 0.17
C ALA A 62 12.95 0.36 0.30
N GLY A 63 13.24 1.03 -0.83
CA GLY A 63 13.60 2.45 -0.86
C GLY A 63 12.44 3.42 -0.59
N TYR A 64 11.19 2.92 -0.59
CA TYR A 64 9.98 3.72 -0.43
C TYR A 64 9.22 3.40 0.87
N VAL A 65 9.63 2.38 1.61
CA VAL A 65 8.92 1.89 2.81
C VAL A 65 8.67 3.01 3.82
N ASP A 66 9.67 3.83 4.17
CA ASP A 66 9.50 4.90 5.15
C ASP A 66 8.44 5.93 4.72
N ALA A 67 8.34 6.22 3.42
CA ALA A 67 7.38 7.16 2.87
C ALA A 67 5.97 6.57 2.78
N VAL A 68 5.86 5.28 2.42
CA VAL A 68 4.56 4.63 2.18
C VAL A 68 3.96 4.07 3.47
N MET A 69 4.75 3.40 4.31
CA MET A 69 4.27 2.71 5.51
C MET A 69 3.51 3.65 6.46
N ASN A 70 4.05 4.84 6.68
CA ASN A 70 3.41 5.88 7.52
C ASN A 70 2.02 6.32 7.04
N ILE A 71 1.75 6.18 5.74
CA ILE A 71 0.46 6.52 5.13
C ILE A 71 -0.48 5.32 5.27
N VAL A 72 -0.05 4.14 4.87
CA VAL A 72 -0.92 2.95 4.85
C VAL A 72 -1.30 2.48 6.25
N LEU A 73 -0.43 2.66 7.26
CA LEU A 73 -0.79 2.39 8.66
C LEU A 73 -1.97 3.24 9.16
N LYS A 74 -2.10 4.49 8.68
CA LYS A 74 -3.25 5.34 9.02
C LYS A 74 -4.52 4.87 8.32
N GLU A 75 -4.39 4.40 7.09
CA GLU A 75 -5.52 3.94 6.28
C GLU A 75 -6.08 2.58 6.73
N LEU A 76 -5.37 1.82 7.57
CA LEU A 76 -5.94 0.68 8.30
C LEU A 76 -7.13 1.09 9.18
N GLY A 77 -7.16 2.33 9.66
CA GLY A 77 -8.27 2.91 10.43
C GLY A 77 -9.30 3.66 9.58
N SER A 78 -9.30 3.51 8.25
CA SER A 78 -10.22 4.23 7.37
C SER A 78 -11.67 3.87 7.63
N SER A 79 -12.59 4.83 7.48
CA SER A 79 -14.03 4.57 7.53
C SER A 79 -14.53 3.73 6.34
N ASP A 80 -13.80 3.74 5.22
CA ASP A 80 -14.11 2.98 4.02
C ASP A 80 -13.45 1.58 4.08
N SER A 81 -14.26 0.52 4.02
CA SER A 81 -13.76 -0.85 4.06
C SER A 81 -12.88 -1.19 2.86
N THR A 82 -13.14 -0.59 1.69
CA THR A 82 -12.29 -0.78 0.51
C THR A 82 -10.88 -0.27 0.79
N ASN A 83 -10.75 0.88 1.45
CA ASN A 83 -9.44 1.42 1.75
C ASN A 83 -8.74 0.65 2.88
N ARG A 84 -9.47 0.19 3.90
CA ARG A 84 -8.90 -0.70 4.92
C ARG A 84 -8.34 -1.99 4.30
N ARG A 85 -9.08 -2.60 3.37
CA ARG A 85 -8.66 -3.79 2.63
C ARG A 85 -7.38 -3.55 1.83
N ASN A 86 -7.33 -2.43 1.11
CA ASN A 86 -6.14 -2.06 0.31
C ASN A 86 -4.94 -1.74 1.21
N ALA A 87 -5.17 -1.07 2.34
CA ALA A 87 -4.13 -0.73 3.31
C ALA A 87 -3.55 -1.99 3.97
N ALA A 88 -4.41 -2.94 4.38
CA ALA A 88 -3.97 -4.21 4.96
C ALA A 88 -3.08 -4.99 3.99
N PHE A 89 -3.53 -5.10 2.73
CA PHE A 89 -2.74 -5.73 1.67
C PHE A 89 -1.42 -4.99 1.41
N CYS A 90 -1.44 -3.65 1.35
CA CYS A 90 -0.23 -2.86 1.13
C CYS A 90 0.79 -3.05 2.27
N VAL A 91 0.35 -3.03 3.53
CA VAL A 91 1.21 -3.27 4.70
C VAL A 91 1.87 -4.65 4.59
N GLY A 92 1.10 -5.68 4.24
CA GLY A 92 1.62 -7.03 4.02
C GLY A 92 2.69 -7.08 2.93
N GLU A 93 2.42 -6.48 1.76
CA GLU A 93 3.37 -6.47 0.64
C GLU A 93 4.62 -5.63 0.94
N LEU A 94 4.52 -4.55 1.70
CA LEU A 94 5.68 -3.79 2.17
C LEU A 94 6.50 -4.57 3.20
N CYS A 95 5.87 -5.30 4.12
CA CYS A 95 6.59 -6.16 5.06
C CYS A 95 7.32 -7.28 4.34
N LYS A 96 6.66 -7.92 3.37
CA LYS A 96 7.19 -9.01 2.57
C LYS A 96 8.35 -8.60 1.67
N ASN A 97 8.25 -7.46 1.00
CA ASN A 97 9.20 -7.06 -0.04
C ASN A 97 10.17 -5.94 0.39
N GLY A 98 9.92 -5.27 1.52
CA GLY A 98 10.66 -4.08 1.96
C GLY A 98 11.99 -4.35 2.68
N GLY A 99 12.33 -5.63 2.93
CA GLY A 99 13.57 -6.03 3.59
C GLY A 99 13.78 -5.35 4.94
N ASN A 100 15.03 -4.97 5.25
CA ASN A 100 15.38 -4.37 6.54
C ASN A 100 14.66 -3.03 6.82
N SER A 101 14.24 -2.30 5.78
CA SER A 101 13.47 -1.06 5.95
C SER A 101 12.10 -1.32 6.58
N ALA A 102 11.49 -2.48 6.31
CA ALA A 102 10.18 -2.82 6.87
C ALA A 102 10.24 -3.28 8.32
N LEU A 103 11.35 -3.87 8.77
CA LEU A 103 11.49 -4.42 10.13
C LEU A 103 11.15 -3.41 11.24
N ARG A 104 11.51 -2.14 11.05
CA ARG A 104 11.22 -1.08 12.04
C ARG A 104 9.73 -0.81 12.24
N TYR A 105 8.89 -1.23 11.30
CA TYR A 105 7.45 -1.01 11.31
C TYR A 105 6.65 -2.23 11.72
N TYR A 106 7.28 -3.38 12.00
CA TYR A 106 6.56 -4.61 12.29
C TYR A 106 5.65 -4.47 13.51
N ASP A 107 6.11 -3.83 14.58
CA ASP A 107 5.28 -3.56 15.76
C ASP A 107 4.03 -2.73 15.41
N ASP A 108 4.20 -1.67 14.63
CA ASP A 108 3.09 -0.79 14.25
C ASP A 108 2.15 -1.46 13.24
N ALA A 109 2.69 -2.24 12.31
CA ALA A 109 1.93 -3.06 11.37
C ALA A 109 1.07 -4.08 12.12
N LEU A 110 1.65 -4.84 13.05
CA LEU A 110 0.92 -5.83 13.84
C LEU A 110 -0.15 -5.17 14.72
N ARG A 111 0.16 -4.03 15.37
CA ARG A 111 -0.83 -3.27 16.15
C ARG A 111 -1.97 -2.74 15.28
N GLY A 112 -1.67 -2.29 14.07
CA GLY A 112 -2.66 -1.76 13.13
C GLY A 112 -3.54 -2.84 12.50
N LEU A 113 -2.97 -4.01 12.19
CA LEU A 113 -3.68 -5.14 11.59
C LEU A 113 -4.51 -5.91 12.61
N TYR A 114 -4.06 -5.99 13.87
CA TYR A 114 -4.72 -6.78 14.91
C TYR A 114 -6.24 -6.54 15.07
N PRO A 115 -6.73 -5.28 15.10
CA PRO A 115 -8.16 -5.01 15.20
C PRO A 115 -8.99 -5.49 14.00
N LEU A 116 -8.35 -5.71 12.85
CA LEU A 116 -9.02 -6.12 11.61
C LEU A 116 -9.26 -7.64 11.52
N PHE A 117 -8.67 -8.45 12.40
CA PHE A 117 -8.91 -9.89 12.47
C PHE A 117 -10.25 -10.27 13.11
N GLY A 118 -10.75 -9.39 13.99
CA GLY A 118 -11.86 -9.69 14.88
C GLY A 118 -13.22 -9.59 14.18
N GLU A 119 -14.24 -10.12 14.88
CA GLU A 119 -15.63 -10.00 14.44
C GLU A 119 -16.11 -8.55 14.33
N SER A 120 -15.40 -7.62 14.96
CA SER A 120 -15.65 -6.17 14.89
C SER A 120 -15.44 -5.56 13.51
N GLU A 121 -14.63 -6.17 12.64
CA GLU A 121 -14.51 -5.75 11.23
C GLU A 121 -15.56 -6.49 10.40
N PRO A 122 -16.64 -5.87 9.90
CA PRO A 122 -17.71 -6.61 9.22
C PRO A 122 -17.35 -7.12 7.81
N ASP A 123 -16.30 -6.59 7.18
CA ASP A 123 -15.92 -6.93 5.81
C ASP A 123 -14.92 -8.11 5.79
N ASN A 124 -15.38 -9.27 5.29
CA ASN A 124 -14.53 -10.47 5.22
C ASN A 124 -13.28 -10.26 4.36
N ALA A 125 -13.34 -9.45 3.30
CA ALA A 125 -12.18 -9.20 2.46
C ALA A 125 -11.13 -8.34 3.16
N VAL A 126 -11.54 -7.48 4.11
CA VAL A 126 -10.60 -6.77 4.99
C VAL A 126 -9.91 -7.77 5.92
N ARG A 127 -10.68 -8.68 6.54
CA ARG A 127 -10.13 -9.72 7.43
C ARG A 127 -9.12 -10.61 6.70
N ASP A 128 -9.48 -11.09 5.51
CA ASP A 128 -8.63 -11.97 4.69
C ASP A 128 -7.32 -11.28 4.29
N ASN A 129 -7.36 -9.98 3.96
CA ASN A 129 -6.15 -9.22 3.60
C ASN A 129 -5.30 -8.83 4.81
N ALA A 130 -5.86 -8.84 6.02
CA ALA A 130 -5.09 -8.59 7.22
C ALA A 130 -4.30 -9.83 7.67
N ALA A 131 -4.79 -11.04 7.33
CA ALA A 131 -4.38 -12.35 7.85
C ALA A 131 -3.07 -12.91 7.28
#